data_AF-A0A0J0ZSN8-F1
#
_entry.id   AF-A0A0J0ZSN8-F1
#
_cell.length_a   1.000
_cell.length_b   1.000
_cell.length_c   1.000
_cell.angle_alpha   90.00
_cell.angle_beta   90.00
_cell.angle_gamma   90.00
#
_symmetry.space_group_name_H-M   'P 1'
#
loop_
_entity.id
_entity.type
_entity.pdbx_description
1 polymer ?
#
loop_
_entity_poly.entity_id
_entity_poly.type
_entity_poly.pdbx_seq_one_letter_code
_entity_poly.pdbx_strand_id
1 'polypeptide(L)'
;MSVFSFEQEQQFFHEIKQMLDQQTFERLILSQYKGELTQLEKITFRVVELHGKKQLSALYHHTTQDVTKNYSFEDGLEQIAALITQCKQANLFSTHQEIQLKKIRKKPCLIWVKSKA
;
A
#
# COMPACT_ATOMS: atom_id res chain seq x y z
N MET A 1 -15.20 -7.59 10.61
CA MET A 1 -15.84 -7.36 9.30
C MET A 1 -14.76 -6.87 8.35
N SER A 2 -14.66 -7.44 7.15
CA SER A 2 -13.67 -6.99 6.16
C SER A 2 -14.07 -5.60 5.67
N VAL A 3 -13.13 -4.64 5.66
CA VAL A 3 -13.35 -3.27 5.11
C VAL A 3 -13.38 -3.26 3.58
N PHE A 4 -13.05 -4.39 2.95
CA PHE A 4 -12.92 -4.51 1.49
C PHE A 4 -14.21 -4.96 0.85
N SER A 5 -14.60 -4.26 -0.21
CA SER A 5 -15.83 -4.52 -0.97
C SER A 5 -15.63 -5.59 -2.06
N PHE A 6 -14.37 -5.96 -2.35
CA PHE A 6 -14.03 -6.91 -3.41
C PHE A 6 -12.97 -7.90 -2.97
N GLU A 7 -13.05 -9.12 -3.49
CA GLU A 7 -12.08 -10.20 -3.23
C GLU A 7 -10.66 -9.81 -3.65
N GLN A 8 -10.50 -9.08 -4.77
CA GLN A 8 -9.19 -8.65 -5.25
C GLN A 8 -8.50 -7.67 -4.28
N GLU A 9 -9.26 -6.84 -3.56
CA GLU A 9 -8.72 -5.96 -2.52
C GLU A 9 -8.23 -6.79 -1.32
N GLN A 10 -9.00 -7.82 -0.93
CA GLN A 10 -8.63 -8.75 0.14
C GLN A 10 -7.38 -9.53 -0.21
N GLN A 11 -7.31 -10.07 -1.43
CA GLN A 11 -6.14 -10.79 -1.93
C GLN A 11 -4.91 -9.88 -1.99
N PHE A 12 -5.04 -8.67 -2.54
CA PHE A 12 -3.94 -7.71 -2.56
C PHE A 12 -3.43 -7.37 -1.15
N PHE A 13 -4.34 -7.17 -0.20
CA PHE A 13 -3.97 -6.90 1.19
C PHE A 13 -3.32 -8.10 1.88
N HIS A 14 -3.75 -9.32 1.56
CA HIS A 14 -3.11 -10.54 2.04
C HIS A 14 -1.64 -10.63 1.57
N GLU A 15 -1.37 -10.31 0.30
CA GLU A 15 0.00 -10.31 -0.24
C GLU A 15 0.90 -9.28 0.44
N ILE A 16 0.37 -8.11 0.82
CA ILE A 16 1.12 -7.12 1.60
C ILE A 16 1.58 -7.73 2.93
N LYS A 17 0.68 -8.43 3.64
CA LYS A 17 1.02 -9.10 4.91
C LYS A 17 2.08 -10.18 4.70
N GLN A 18 1.89 -11.05 3.71
CA GLN A 18 2.84 -12.11 3.39
C GLN A 18 4.23 -11.56 3.08
N MET A 19 4.33 -10.47 2.29
CA MET A 19 5.62 -9.87 1.96
C MET A 19 6.29 -9.19 3.17
N LEU A 20 5.52 -8.62 4.09
CA LEU A 20 6.06 -8.06 5.34
C LEU A 20 6.59 -9.16 6.25
N ASP A 21 5.82 -10.25 6.43
CA ASP A 21 6.20 -11.40 7.25
C ASP A 21 7.45 -12.11 6.70
N GLN A 22 7.51 -12.29 5.38
CA GLN A 22 8.64 -12.89 4.68
C GLN A 22 9.84 -11.94 4.49
N GLN A 23 9.71 -10.68 4.91
CA GLN A 23 10.73 -9.64 4.75
C GLN A 23 11.16 -9.41 3.28
N THR A 24 10.24 -9.62 2.34
CA THR A 24 10.44 -9.35 0.91
C THR A 24 9.80 -8.05 0.44
N PHE A 25 9.06 -7.36 1.33
CA PHE A 25 8.41 -6.08 1.04
C PHE A 25 9.45 -4.97 0.77
N GLU A 26 9.41 -4.39 -0.42
CA GLU A 26 10.26 -3.25 -0.78
C GLU A 26 9.51 -1.92 -0.65
N ARG A 27 8.32 -1.84 -1.26
CA ARG A 27 7.52 -0.62 -1.32
C ARG A 27 6.08 -0.92 -1.68
N LEU A 28 5.15 -0.14 -1.12
CA LEU A 28 3.79 -0.02 -1.61
C LEU A 28 3.53 1.42 -2.06
N ILE A 29 2.92 1.59 -3.24
CA ILE A 29 2.47 2.90 -3.72
C ILE A 29 0.95 2.86 -3.89
N LEU A 30 0.26 3.75 -3.20
CA LEU A 30 -1.18 3.97 -3.33
C LEU A 30 -1.39 5.32 -4.02
N SER A 31 -2.10 5.36 -5.13
CA SER A 31 -2.25 6.57 -5.95
C SER A 31 -3.68 6.79 -6.42
N GLN A 32 -3.92 7.99 -6.97
CA GLN A 32 -5.26 8.44 -7.35
C GLN A 32 -6.23 8.38 -6.16
N TYR A 33 -5.80 9.01 -5.05
CA TYR A 33 -6.56 9.10 -3.81
C TYR A 33 -7.91 9.80 -4.02
N LYS A 34 -8.95 9.31 -3.33
CA LYS A 34 -10.34 9.81 -3.41
C LYS A 34 -11.01 9.99 -2.04
N GLY A 35 -10.23 9.96 -0.96
CA GLY A 35 -10.74 10.29 0.38
C GLY A 35 -10.70 11.80 0.65
N GLU A 36 -10.75 12.16 1.94
CA GLU A 36 -10.98 13.54 2.39
C GLU A 36 -9.73 14.41 2.44
N LEU A 37 -8.53 13.80 2.44
CA LEU A 37 -7.26 14.54 2.41
C LEU A 37 -7.10 15.33 1.11
N THR A 38 -7.17 16.66 1.23
CA THR A 38 -7.05 17.58 0.11
C THR A 38 -5.66 17.51 -0.52
N GLN A 39 -5.60 17.57 -1.86
CA GLN A 39 -4.36 17.63 -2.64
C GLN A 39 -3.38 16.47 -2.40
N LEU A 40 -3.84 15.35 -1.82
CA LEU A 40 -3.03 14.15 -1.68
C LEU A 40 -2.97 13.40 -3.01
N GLU A 41 -1.77 13.21 -3.54
CA GLU A 41 -1.56 12.62 -4.86
C GLU A 41 -1.28 11.12 -4.77
N LYS A 42 -0.43 10.75 -3.82
CA LYS A 42 -0.04 9.37 -3.54
C LYS A 42 0.49 9.19 -2.13
N ILE A 43 0.48 7.95 -1.66
CA ILE A 43 1.12 7.52 -0.43
C ILE A 43 2.13 6.42 -0.78
N THR A 44 3.35 6.53 -0.26
CA THR A 44 4.38 5.50 -0.41
C THR A 44 4.74 4.90 0.94
N PHE A 45 4.59 3.59 1.09
CA PHE A 45 5.03 2.87 2.29
C PHE A 45 6.34 2.15 2.05
N ARG A 46 7.22 2.18 3.04
CA ARG A 46 8.47 1.40 3.12
C ARG A 46 8.69 0.88 4.54
N VAL A 47 9.38 -0.25 4.67
CA VAL A 47 9.88 -0.67 5.98
C VAL A 47 11.14 0.15 6.30
N VAL A 48 11.19 0.70 7.51
CA VAL A 48 12.36 1.39 8.06
C VAL A 48 12.67 0.83 9.43
N GLU A 49 13.92 0.96 9.86
CA GLU A 49 14.33 0.62 11.22
C GLU A 49 14.72 1.91 11.96
N LEU A 50 13.98 2.24 13.01
CA LEU A 50 14.22 3.40 13.84
C LEU A 50 14.43 2.94 15.28
N HIS A 51 15.57 3.30 15.87
CA HIS A 51 15.94 2.92 17.23
C HIS A 51 15.81 1.41 17.51
N GLY A 52 16.21 0.57 16.54
CA GLY A 52 16.15 -0.90 16.66
C GLY A 52 14.75 -1.51 16.50
N LYS A 53 13.75 -0.72 16.07
CA LYS A 53 12.39 -1.20 15.83
C LYS A 53 12.02 -1.02 14.36
N LYS A 54 11.59 -2.12 13.72
CA LYS A 54 11.03 -2.07 12.36
C LYS A 54 9.66 -1.41 12.38
N GLN A 55 9.45 -0.47 11.47
CA GLN A 55 8.24 0.33 11.33
C GLN A 55 7.88 0.51 9.86
N LEU A 56 6.62 0.82 9.59
CA LEU A 56 6.16 1.24 8.26
C LEU A 56 6.23 2.76 8.17
N SER A 57 7.14 3.27 7.34
CA SER A 57 7.20 4.69 7.01
C SER A 57 6.30 5.00 5.82
N ALA A 58 5.34 5.88 6.02
CA ALA A 58 4.39 6.36 5.02
C ALA A 58 4.71 7.80 4.65
N LEU A 59 5.12 8.00 3.39
CA LEU A 59 5.27 9.31 2.78
C LEU A 59 3.97 9.69 2.08
N TYR A 60 3.28 10.69 2.62
CA TYR A 60 2.10 11.31 2.04
C TYR A 60 2.57 12.47 1.16
N HIS A 61 2.49 12.27 -0.16
CA HIS A 61 2.91 13.27 -1.14
C HIS A 61 1.71 14.14 -1.51
N HIS A 62 1.69 15.36 -0.99
CA HIS A 62 0.73 16.39 -1.38
C HIS A 62 1.35 17.31 -2.43
N THR A 63 0.51 18.00 -3.18
CA THR A 63 0.95 18.93 -4.24
C THR A 63 1.97 19.97 -3.78
N THR A 64 1.93 20.40 -2.51
CA THR A 64 2.79 21.46 -1.97
C THR A 64 3.79 20.99 -0.93
N GLN A 65 3.65 19.77 -0.40
CA GLN A 65 4.51 19.29 0.68
C GLN A 65 4.45 17.78 0.83
N ASP A 66 5.50 17.25 1.46
CA ASP A 66 5.60 15.86 1.86
C ASP A 66 5.45 15.73 3.37
N VAL A 67 4.59 14.82 3.80
CA VAL A 67 4.39 14.48 5.21
C VAL A 67 4.76 13.03 5.42
N THR A 68 5.74 12.77 6.28
CA THR A 68 6.15 11.41 6.65
C THR A 68 5.56 11.03 8.00
N LYS A 69 4.94 9.85 8.08
CA LYS A 69 4.48 9.25 9.34
C LYS A 69 5.02 7.83 9.46
N ASN A 70 5.51 7.48 10.64
CA ASN A 70 5.98 6.13 10.92
C ASN A 70 4.96 5.42 11.79
N TYR A 71 4.63 4.19 11.42
CA TYR A 71 3.64 3.35 12.08
C TYR A 71 4.29 2.07 12.58
N SER A 72 3.73 1.49 13.65
CA SER A 72 3.96 0.06 13.90
C SER A 72 3.45 -0.77 12.71
N PHE A 73 3.83 -2.04 12.61
CA PHE A 73 3.29 -2.90 11.55
C PHE A 73 1.78 -3.10 11.69
N GLU A 74 1.28 -3.17 12.92
CA GLU A 74 -0.16 -3.28 13.21
C GLU A 74 -0.92 -2.04 12.73
N ASP A 75 -0.56 -0.86 13.23
CA ASP A 75 -1.20 0.41 12.83
C ASP A 75 -1.04 0.69 11.33
N GLY A 76 0.13 0.35 10.78
CA GLY A 76 0.42 0.53 9.36
C GLY A 76 -0.45 -0.36 8.48
N LEU A 77 -0.72 -1.60 8.88
CA LEU A 77 -1.61 -2.50 8.16
C LEU A 77 -3.07 -2.02 8.21
N GLU A 78 -3.53 -1.50 9.34
CA GLU A 78 -4.87 -0.87 9.43
C GLU A 78 -4.98 0.35 8.51
N GLN A 79 -3.96 1.21 8.53
CA GLN A 79 -3.91 2.39 7.68
C GLN A 79 -3.87 2.02 6.18
N ILE A 80 -3.09 0.99 5.81
CA ILE A 80 -3.03 0.48 4.44
C ILE A 80 -4.39 -0.07 4.00
N ALA A 81 -5.08 -0.83 4.86
CA ALA A 81 -6.40 -1.39 4.53
C ALA A 81 -7.40 -0.27 4.20
N ALA A 82 -7.46 0.79 5.01
CA ALA A 82 -8.30 1.95 4.75
C ALA A 82 -7.91 2.65 3.42
N LEU A 83 -6.61 2.90 3.19
CA LEU A 83 -6.15 3.61 2.00
C LEU A 83 -6.36 2.81 0.70
N ILE A 84 -6.30 1.48 0.73
CA ILE A 84 -6.63 0.63 -0.43
C ILE A 84 -8.07 0.90 -0.88
N THR A 85 -9.01 1.10 0.04
CA THR A 85 -10.41 1.40 -0.32
C THR A 85 -10.55 2.80 -0.95
N GLN A 86 -9.72 3.75 -0.51
CA GLN A 86 -9.76 5.16 -0.91
C GLN A 86 -8.93 5.49 -2.16
N CYS A 87 -8.05 4.59 -2.61
CA CYS A 87 -7.24 4.77 -3.81
C CYS A 87 -7.79 3.97 -5.00
N LYS A 88 -7.63 4.50 -6.23
CA LYS A 88 -8.02 3.77 -7.45
C LYS A 88 -6.94 2.82 -7.95
N GLN A 89 -5.70 3.05 -7.55
CA GLN A 89 -4.56 2.22 -7.94
C GLN A 89 -3.64 1.95 -6.74
N ALA A 90 -3.15 0.72 -6.67
CA ALA A 90 -2.09 0.30 -5.76
C ALA A 90 -1.06 -0.53 -6.52
N ASN A 91 0.22 -0.28 -6.29
CA ASN A 91 1.33 -1.08 -6.82
C ASN A 91 2.21 -1.53 -5.65
N LEU A 92 2.32 -2.83 -5.46
CA LEU A 92 3.10 -3.48 -4.42
C LEU A 92 4.35 -4.09 -5.06
N PHE A 93 5.51 -3.78 -4.48
CA PHE A 93 6.81 -4.24 -4.95
C PHE A 93 7.45 -5.12 -3.89
N SER A 94 7.93 -6.29 -4.33
CA SER A 94 8.79 -7.16 -3.55
C SER A 94 10.06 -7.52 -4.33
N THR A 95 10.98 -8.18 -3.64
CA THR A 95 12.22 -8.70 -4.21
C THR A 95 12.03 -9.58 -5.45
N HIS A 96 10.87 -10.21 -5.62
CA HIS A 96 10.63 -11.21 -6.67
C HIS A 96 9.42 -10.94 -7.55
N GLN A 97 8.51 -10.06 -7.13
CA GLN A 97 7.30 -9.77 -7.89
C GLN A 97 6.76 -8.37 -7.62
N GLU A 98 6.01 -7.88 -8.60
CA GLU A 98 5.14 -6.73 -8.48
C GLU A 98 3.69 -7.18 -8.60
N ILE A 99 2.83 -6.63 -7.76
CA ILE A 99 1.38 -6.83 -7.84
C ILE A 99 0.73 -5.46 -8.03
N GLN A 100 -0.16 -5.34 -9.01
CA GLN A 100 -0.93 -4.13 -9.26
C GLN A 100 -2.41 -4.40 -9.02
N LEU A 101 -3.05 -3.52 -8.27
CA LEU A 101 -4.50 -3.46 -8.10
C LEU A 101 -5.02 -2.19 -8.79
N LYS A 102 -5.88 -2.35 -9.80
CA LYS A 102 -6.50 -1.24 -10.55
C LYS A 102 -8.02 -1.32 -10.52
N LYS A 103 -8.69 -0.26 -10.08
CA LYS A 103 -10.17 -0.18 -10.08
C LYS A 103 -10.69 0.41 -11.39
N ILE A 104 -11.03 -0.46 -12.36
CA ILE A 104 -11.54 -0.07 -13.67
C ILE A 104 -13.06 -0.22 -13.70
N ARG A 105 -13.80 0.84 -14.08
CA ARG A 105 -15.28 0.80 -14.26
C ARG A 105 -16.04 0.10 -13.11
N LYS A 106 -15.68 0.42 -11.86
CA LYS A 106 -16.22 -0.13 -10.59
C LYS A 106 -15.86 -1.59 -10.25
N LYS A 107 -15.00 -2.28 -11.01
CA LYS A 107 -14.46 -3.60 -10.62
C LYS A 107 -12.93 -3.54 -10.47
N PRO A 108 -12.35 -4.01 -9.35
CA PRO A 108 -10.91 -4.14 -9.22
C PRO A 108 -10.37 -5.28 -10.08
N CYS A 109 -9.19 -5.06 -10.65
CA CYS A 109 -8.40 -6.04 -11.38
C CYS A 109 -7.04 -6.18 -10.69
N LEU A 110 -6.60 -7.42 -10.49
CA LEU A 110 -5.32 -7.76 -9.91
C LEU A 110 -4.38 -8.27 -11.02
N ILE A 111 -3.20 -7.68 -11.12
CA ILE A 111 -2.20 -8.03 -12.15
C ILE A 111 -0.91 -8.39 -11.44
N TRP A 112 -0.32 -9.52 -11.82
CA TRP A 112 0.93 -10.03 -11.27
C TRP A 112 2.02 -9.91 -12.32
N VAL A 113 3.15 -9.35 -11.93
CA VAL A 113 4.33 -9.19 -12.79
C VAL A 113 5.50 -9.80 -12.04
N LYS A 114 6.17 -10.79 -12.63
CA LYS A 114 7.41 -11.31 -12.06
C LYS A 114 8.52 -10.30 -12.28
N SER A 115 9.27 -9.98 -11.23
CA SER A 115 10.47 -9.18 -11.37
C SER A 115 11.49 -9.99 -12.17
N LYS A 116 12.09 -9.39 -13.21
CA LYS A 116 13.22 -10.02 -13.90
C LYS A 116 14.41 -9.97 -12.94
N ALA A 117 14.87 -11.15 -12.54
CA ALA A 117 16.15 -11.33 -11.85
C ALA A 117 17.31 -10.86 -12.73
#